data_AF-J9A9N4-F1
#
_entry.id   AF-J9A9N4-F1
#
_cell.length_a   1.000
_cell.length_b   1.000
_cell.length_c   1.000
_cell.angle_alpha   90.00
_cell.angle_beta   90.00
_cell.angle_gamma   90.00
#
_symmetry.space_group_name_H-M   'P 1'
#
loop_
_entity.id
_entity.type
_entity.pdbx_description
1 polymer ?
#
loop_
_entity_poly.entity_id
_entity_poly.type
_entity_poly.pdbx_seq_one_letter_code
_entity_poly.pdbx_strand_id
1 'polypeptide(L)'
;MVEFKIFQIVEAEKAAQVAAIHYEQHIAEKEAQKRISQLEDESHIARATAHADAEFYSRMKQAEGNQLLLTKEFLELKKIEAIAVNNKIYYGSQIPNAFLDIDLPSMQKQSEN
;
A
#
# COMPACT_ATOMS: atom_id res chain seq x y z
N MET A 1 29.29 -5.50 70.73
CA MET A 1 28.99 -6.69 69.89
C MET A 1 27.52 -6.75 69.47
N VAL A 2 26.55 -6.40 70.34
CA VAL A 2 25.10 -6.44 70.01
C VAL A 2 24.68 -5.39 68.97
N GLU A 3 25.15 -4.14 69.07
CA GLU A 3 24.76 -3.08 68.11
C GLU A 3 25.23 -3.33 66.68
N PHE A 4 26.43 -3.89 66.51
CA PHE A 4 26.95 -4.25 65.19
C PHE A 4 26.06 -5.30 64.48
N LYS A 5 25.50 -6.24 65.25
CA LYS A 5 24.60 -7.27 64.72
C LYS A 5 23.26 -6.68 64.28
N ILE A 6 22.73 -5.71 65.01
CA ILE A 6 21.50 -4.99 64.66
C ILE A 6 21.71 -4.19 63.37
N PHE A 7 22.83 -3.47 63.25
CA PHE A 7 23.15 -2.71 62.04
C PHE A 7 23.20 -3.60 60.78
N GLN A 8 23.86 -4.76 60.88
CA GLN A 8 23.95 -5.73 59.77
C GLN A 8 22.57 -6.29 59.35
N ILE A 9 21.69 -6.54 60.32
CA ILE A 9 20.32 -7.01 60.03
C ILE A 9 19.52 -5.92 59.31
N VAL A 10 19.58 -4.68 59.79
CA VAL A 10 18.88 -3.54 59.18
C VAL A 10 19.39 -3.26 57.76
N GLU A 11 20.69 -3.35 57.55
CA GLU A 11 21.30 -3.16 56.22
C GLU A 11 20.87 -4.26 55.24
N ALA A 12 20.82 -5.51 55.69
CA ALA A 12 20.32 -6.64 54.91
C ALA A 12 18.82 -6.49 54.58
N GLU A 13 17.99 -6.08 55.54
CA GLU A 13 16.56 -5.83 55.32
C GLU A 13 16.32 -4.70 54.31
N LYS A 14 17.07 -3.60 54.42
CA LYS A 14 16.98 -2.49 53.46
C LYS A 14 17.39 -2.95 52.06
N ALA A 15 18.48 -3.71 51.94
CA ALA A 15 18.93 -4.25 50.66
C ALA A 15 17.87 -5.19 50.04
N ALA A 16 17.23 -6.03 50.84
CA ALA A 16 16.15 -6.90 50.39
C ALA A 16 14.93 -6.10 49.90
N GLN A 17 14.53 -5.04 50.62
CA GLN A 17 13.42 -4.18 50.20
C GLN A 17 13.73 -3.45 48.89
N VAL A 18 14.93 -2.88 48.75
CA VAL A 18 15.35 -2.21 47.52
C VAL A 18 15.36 -3.19 46.34
N ALA A 19 15.85 -4.41 46.54
CA ALA A 19 15.82 -5.46 45.51
C ALA A 19 14.39 -5.85 45.10
N ALA A 20 13.45 -5.94 46.06
CA ALA A 20 12.05 -6.21 45.79
C ALA A 20 11.41 -5.09 44.94
N ILE A 21 11.64 -3.83 45.29
CA ILE A 21 11.13 -2.67 44.54
C ILE A 21 11.65 -2.68 43.10
N HIS A 22 12.95 -2.93 42.91
CA HIS A 22 13.52 -3.02 41.56
C HIS A 22 12.94 -4.17 40.75
N TYR A 23 12.68 -5.31 41.39
CA TYR A 23 12.07 -6.45 40.74
C TYR A 23 10.64 -6.14 40.29
N GLU A 24 9.84 -5.51 41.15
CA GLU A 24 8.48 -5.05 40.82
C GLU A 24 8.48 -4.03 39.68
N GLN A 25 9.38 -3.04 39.73
CA GLN A 25 9.56 -2.05 38.65
C GLN A 25 9.85 -2.73 37.32
N HIS A 26 10.80 -3.67 37.30
CA HIS A 26 11.18 -4.38 36.09
C HIS A 26 10.05 -5.29 35.54
N ILE A 27 9.24 -5.90 36.41
CA ILE A 27 8.04 -6.62 35.97
C ILE A 27 7.06 -5.65 35.32
N ALA A 28 6.77 -4.53 35.99
CA ALA A 28 5.83 -3.53 35.48
C ALA A 28 6.27 -2.97 34.12
N GLU A 29 7.57 -2.68 33.95
CA GLU A 29 8.15 -2.25 32.67
C GLU A 29 7.96 -3.30 31.57
N LYS A 30 8.24 -4.58 31.87
CA LYS A 30 8.05 -5.67 30.90
C LYS A 30 6.60 -5.88 30.52
N GLU A 31 5.68 -5.78 31.48
CA GLU A 31 4.25 -5.86 31.21
C GLU A 31 3.76 -4.69 30.36
N ALA A 32 4.22 -3.47 30.66
CA ALA A 32 3.91 -2.29 29.86
C ALA A 32 4.42 -2.46 28.42
N GLN A 33 5.66 -2.91 28.25
CA GLN A 33 6.23 -3.16 26.92
C GLN A 33 5.43 -4.20 26.14
N LYS A 34 4.98 -5.27 26.80
CA LYS A 34 4.12 -6.28 26.17
C LYS A 34 2.79 -5.69 25.72
N ARG A 35 2.15 -4.87 26.56
CA ARG A 35 0.87 -4.22 26.21
C ARG A 35 1.03 -3.27 25.02
N ILE A 36 2.12 -2.51 24.97
CA ILE A 36 2.42 -1.62 23.84
C ILE A 36 2.57 -2.44 22.55
N SER A 37 3.37 -3.51 22.58
CA SER A 37 3.55 -4.39 21.42
C SER A 37 2.23 -4.99 20.93
N GLN A 38 1.37 -5.45 21.85
CA GLN A 38 0.06 -5.99 21.49
C GLN A 38 -0.84 -4.95 20.82
N LEU A 39 -0.84 -3.71 21.35
CA LEU A 39 -1.63 -2.62 20.78
C LEU A 39 -1.12 -2.23 19.39
N GLU A 40 0.19 -2.23 19.19
CA GLU A 40 0.82 -1.95 17.89
C GLU A 40 0.46 -3.02 16.86
N ASP A 41 0.52 -4.29 17.23
CA ASP A 41 0.15 -5.42 16.37
C ASP A 41 -1.33 -5.34 15.97
N GLU A 42 -2.22 -5.11 16.93
CA GLU A 42 -3.66 -4.93 16.69
C GLU A 42 -3.93 -3.75 15.76
N SER A 43 -3.27 -2.61 16.00
CA SER A 43 -3.40 -1.41 15.17
C SER A 43 -2.90 -1.65 13.76
N HIS A 44 -1.80 -2.39 13.61
CA HIS A 44 -1.23 -2.73 12.32
C HIS A 44 -2.17 -3.65 11.53
N ILE A 45 -2.72 -4.69 12.17
CA ILE A 45 -3.70 -5.60 11.56
C ILE A 45 -4.94 -4.81 11.12
N ALA A 46 -5.51 -3.99 12.01
CA ALA A 46 -6.69 -3.20 11.71
C ALA A 46 -6.46 -2.27 10.50
N ARG A 47 -5.30 -1.61 10.46
CA ARG A 47 -4.92 -0.73 9.33
C ARG A 47 -4.73 -1.51 8.03
N ALA A 48 -4.06 -2.65 8.08
CA ALA A 48 -3.82 -3.49 6.91
C ALA A 48 -5.14 -4.02 6.32
N THR A 49 -6.05 -4.49 7.18
CA THR A 49 -7.38 -4.95 6.76
C THR A 49 -8.20 -3.81 6.16
N ALA A 50 -8.26 -2.66 6.84
CA ALA A 50 -9.00 -1.50 6.33
C ALA A 50 -8.47 -1.03 4.96
N HIS A 51 -7.15 -1.08 4.77
CA HIS A 51 -6.54 -0.76 3.48
C HIS A 51 -6.90 -1.78 2.40
N ALA A 52 -6.79 -3.08 2.71
CA ALA A 52 -7.15 -4.15 1.78
C ALA A 52 -8.64 -4.08 1.38
N ASP A 53 -9.53 -3.81 2.33
CA ASP A 53 -10.96 -3.65 2.08
C ASP A 53 -11.26 -2.43 1.21
N ALA A 54 -10.58 -1.31 1.47
CA ALA A 54 -10.71 -0.10 0.65
C ALA A 54 -10.22 -0.33 -0.79
N GLU A 55 -9.09 -1.01 -0.97
CA GLU A 55 -8.58 -1.38 -2.30
C GLU A 55 -9.53 -2.32 -3.02
N PHE A 56 -10.05 -3.33 -2.33
CA PHE A 56 -11.02 -4.27 -2.89
C PHE A 56 -12.29 -3.53 -3.36
N TYR A 57 -12.87 -2.69 -2.51
CA TYR A 57 -14.05 -1.92 -2.85
C TYR A 57 -13.81 -0.98 -4.04
N SER A 58 -12.66 -0.30 -4.06
CA SER A 58 -12.27 0.58 -5.16
C SER A 58 -12.17 -0.19 -6.49
N ARG A 59 -11.44 -1.33 -6.50
CA ARG A 59 -11.28 -2.16 -7.70
C ARG A 59 -12.60 -2.76 -8.16
N MET A 60 -13.45 -3.19 -7.23
CA MET A 60 -14.79 -3.70 -7.56
C MET A 60 -15.63 -2.62 -8.24
N LYS A 61 -15.66 -1.39 -7.70
CA LYS A 61 -16.37 -0.26 -8.33
C LYS A 61 -15.80 0.14 -9.68
N GLN A 62 -14.47 0.10 -9.83
CA GLN A 62 -13.84 0.30 -11.13
C GLN A 62 -14.22 -0.79 -12.14
N ALA A 63 -14.26 -2.06 -11.72
CA ALA A 63 -14.67 -3.17 -12.58
C ALA A 63 -16.14 -3.05 -13.01
N GLU A 64 -17.04 -2.72 -12.09
CA GLU A 64 -18.46 -2.43 -12.38
C GLU A 64 -18.58 -1.28 -13.40
N GLY A 65 -17.84 -0.18 -13.20
CA GLY A 65 -17.82 0.94 -14.13
C GLY A 65 -17.27 0.56 -15.50
N ASN A 66 -16.17 -0.20 -15.56
CA ASN A 66 -15.58 -0.66 -16.81
C ASN A 66 -16.51 -1.61 -17.58
N GLN A 67 -17.32 -2.41 -16.88
CA GLN A 67 -18.33 -3.26 -17.51
C GLN A 67 -19.40 -2.41 -18.20
N LEU A 68 -19.83 -1.31 -17.59
CA LEU A 68 -20.77 -0.36 -18.22
C LEU A 68 -20.14 0.38 -19.41
N LEU A 69 -18.84 0.67 -19.33
CA LEU A 69 -18.06 1.32 -20.40
C LEU A 69 -17.67 0.37 -21.55
N LEU A 70 -17.96 -0.94 -21.44
CA LEU A 70 -17.67 -1.93 -22.47
C LEU A 70 -18.68 -1.85 -23.64
N THR A 71 -18.83 -0.66 -24.20
CA THR A 71 -19.60 -0.41 -25.44
C THR A 71 -18.65 -0.24 -26.61
N LYS A 72 -19.06 -0.65 -27.80
CA LYS A 72 -18.20 -0.59 -28.99
C LYS A 72 -17.82 0.84 -29.32
N GLU A 73 -18.78 1.75 -29.20
CA GLU A 73 -18.66 3.17 -29.50
C GLU A 73 -17.67 3.87 -28.56
N PHE A 74 -17.68 3.53 -27.27
CA PHE A 74 -16.74 4.09 -26.30
C PHE A 74 -15.31 3.59 -26.52
N LEU A 75 -15.15 2.29 -26.83
CA LEU A 75 -13.84 1.70 -27.14
C LEU A 75 -13.24 2.29 -28.42
N GLU A 76 -14.04 2.52 -29.45
CA GLU A 76 -13.61 3.20 -30.68
C GLU A 76 -13.20 4.65 -30.41
N LEU A 77 -14.01 5.41 -29.66
CA LEU A 77 -13.67 6.78 -29.26
C LEU A 77 -12.35 6.81 -28.48
N LYS A 78 -12.16 5.90 -27.52
CA LYS A 78 -10.92 5.81 -26.74
C LYS A 78 -9.72 5.38 -27.59
N LYS A 79 -9.91 4.48 -28.55
CA LYS A 79 -8.86 4.09 -29.51
C LYS A 79 -8.42 5.29 -30.34
N ILE A 80 -9.36 6.06 -30.89
CA ILE A 80 -9.07 7.24 -31.70
C ILE A 80 -8.35 8.31 -30.87
N GLU A 81 -8.82 8.57 -29.64
CA GLU A 81 -8.18 9.51 -28.71
C GLU A 81 -6.73 9.10 -28.39
N ALA A 82 -6.48 7.82 -28.10
CA ALA A 82 -5.15 7.30 -27.82
C ALA A 82 -4.20 7.40 -29.03
N ILE A 83 -4.71 7.12 -30.24
CA ILE A 83 -3.96 7.29 -31.48
C ILE A 83 -3.62 8.77 -31.71
N ALA A 84 -4.57 9.69 -31.48
CA ALA A 84 -4.36 11.12 -31.65
C ALA A 84 -3.29 11.67 -30.69
N VAL A 85 -3.29 11.23 -29.44
CA VAL A 85 -2.32 11.67 -28.42
C VAL A 85 -0.92 11.11 -28.65
N ASN A 86 -0.81 9.86 -29.13
CA ASN A 86 0.47 9.18 -29.28
C ASN A 86 1.06 9.30 -30.70
N ASN A 87 0.48 10.15 -31.55
CA ASN A 87 0.90 10.26 -32.93
C ASN A 87 2.26 10.98 -33.04
N LYS A 88 3.34 10.21 -32.95
CA LYS A 88 4.67 10.66 -33.36
C LYS A 88 4.62 10.77 -34.89
N ILE A 89 4.76 11.98 -35.42
CA ILE A 89 4.72 12.20 -36.87
C ILE A 89 6.00 11.59 -37.46
N TYR A 90 5.88 10.43 -38.09
CA TYR A 90 6.98 9.79 -38.81
C TYR A 90 7.00 10.29 -40.26
N TYR A 91 8.01 11.08 -40.61
CA TYR A 91 8.27 11.49 -42.00
C TYR A 91 9.30 10.54 -42.62
N GLY A 92 8.95 9.87 -43.73
CA GLY A 92 9.86 8.98 -44.45
C GLY A 92 9.14 8.03 -45.41
N SER A 93 9.88 7.45 -46.36
CA SER A 93 9.36 6.58 -47.43
C SER A 93 8.92 5.18 -46.99
N GLN A 94 8.98 4.85 -45.69
CA GLN A 94 8.62 3.55 -45.11
C GLN A 94 7.95 3.78 -43.75
N ILE A 95 6.62 3.91 -43.74
CA ILE A 95 5.82 4.02 -42.51
C ILE A 95 5.43 2.60 -42.06
N PRO A 96 5.71 2.20 -40.81
CA PRO A 96 5.30 0.89 -40.30
C PRO A 96 3.77 0.73 -40.28
N ASN A 97 3.25 -0.32 -40.95
CA ASN A 97 1.82 -0.64 -41.08
C ASN A 97 1.10 -0.99 -39.76
N ALA A 98 1.78 -0.96 -38.61
CA ALA A 98 1.20 -1.40 -37.33
C ALA A 98 0.08 -0.48 -36.78
N PHE A 99 -0.13 0.71 -37.37
CA PHE A 99 -1.08 1.72 -36.88
C PHE A 99 -2.28 1.96 -37.80
N LEU A 100 -2.36 1.33 -38.98
CA LEU A 100 -3.28 1.71 -40.06
C LEU A 100 -4.23 0.60 -40.50
N ASP A 101 -4.66 -0.28 -39.61
CA ASP A 101 -5.87 -1.11 -39.81
C ASP A 101 -7.16 -0.28 -39.60
N ILE A 102 -7.11 1.01 -39.93
CA ILE A 102 -8.31 1.80 -40.19
C ILE A 102 -8.55 1.54 -41.67
N ASP A 103 -9.65 0.88 -42.02
CA ASP A 103 -10.15 0.81 -43.39
C ASP A 103 -10.38 2.25 -43.89
N LEU A 104 -9.31 2.94 -44.29
CA LEU A 104 -9.41 4.09 -45.16
C LEU A 104 -9.83 3.50 -46.51
N PRO A 105 -11.05 3.79 -47.01
CA PRO A 105 -11.37 3.46 -48.38
C PRO A 105 -10.28 4.08 -49.24
N SER A 106 -9.54 3.21 -49.94
CA SER A 106 -8.44 3.61 -50.79
C SER A 106 -8.94 4.70 -51.72
N MET A 107 -8.43 5.92 -51.53
CA MET A 107 -8.69 7.00 -52.46
C MET A 107 -8.16 6.56 -53.80
N GLN A 108 -9.09 6.16 -54.68
CA GLN A 108 -8.82 5.83 -56.07
C GLN A 108 -8.13 7.04 -56.68
N LYS A 109 -6.83 6.89 -56.96
CA LYS A 109 -6.09 7.83 -57.78
C LYS A 109 -6.63 7.67 -59.21
N GLN A 110 -7.65 8.45 -59.55
CA GLN A 110 -7.87 8.86 -60.93
C GLN A 110 -6.67 9.73 -61.30
N SER A 111 -5.77 9.18 -62.12
CA SER A 111 -4.92 9.99 -62.98
C SER A 111 -5.16 9.49 -64.39
N GLU A 112 -6.05 10.21 -65.07
CA GLU A 112 -6.15 10.27 -66.51
C GLU A 112 -4.84 10.82 -67.11
N ASN A 113 -4.57 10.37 -68.34
CA ASN A 113 -3.50 10.70 -69.30
C ASN A 113 -2.07 10.23 -69.01
#